data_AF-A0A7S4MV29-F1
#
_entry.id   AF-A0A7S4MV29-F1
#
_cell.length_a   1.000
_cell.length_b   1.000
_cell.length_c   1.000
_cell.angle_alpha   90.00
_cell.angle_beta   90.00
_cell.angle_gamma   90.00
#
_symmetry.space_group_name_H-M   'P 1'
#
loop_
_entity.id
_entity.type
_entity.pdbx_description
1 polymer ?
#
loop_
_entity_poly.entity_id
_entity_poly.type
_entity_poly.pdbx_seq_one_letter_code
_entity_poly.pdbx_strand_id
1 'polypeptide(L)'
;VKRKREAEAIAREAAAAAEDSHSEAAADEEPALEQQPPPPMTADEIATALDAEGLMLLPSRREGAKTGYKGVYPTGDMQWPYVAQLRRDGRNIVLGKFTTTAEAALTYARAIGPAEVKAAAA
;
A
#
# COMPACT_ATOMS: atom_id res chain seq x y z
N VAL A 1 -18.64 -10.79 -19.72
CA VAL A 1 -18.87 -9.37 -19.35
C VAL A 1 -18.88 -9.14 -17.82
N LYS A 2 -19.75 -9.78 -17.02
CA LYS A 2 -19.98 -9.48 -15.58
C LYS A 2 -18.72 -9.19 -14.73
N ARG A 3 -17.70 -10.06 -14.79
CA ARG A 3 -16.45 -10.00 -14.00
C ARG A 3 -15.58 -8.72 -14.12
N LYS A 4 -15.93 -7.74 -14.96
CA LYS A 4 -15.16 -6.48 -15.10
C LYS A 4 -15.55 -5.40 -14.08
N ARG A 5 -16.81 -5.38 -13.60
CA ARG A 5 -17.31 -4.37 -12.62
C ARG A 5 -17.04 -4.74 -11.16
N GLU A 6 -16.71 -5.99 -10.87
CA GLU A 6 -16.45 -6.48 -9.51
C GLU A 6 -15.16 -5.94 -8.89
N ALA A 7 -14.28 -5.32 -9.67
CA ALA A 7 -13.14 -4.52 -9.18
C ALA A 7 -13.47 -3.03 -8.99
N GLU A 8 -14.60 -2.57 -9.52
CA GLU A 8 -14.98 -1.15 -9.64
C GLU A 8 -15.94 -0.73 -8.50
N ALA A 9 -16.66 -1.68 -7.91
CA ALA A 9 -17.61 -1.44 -6.83
C ALA A 9 -17.00 -1.45 -5.41
N ILE A 10 -15.77 -1.95 -5.23
CA ILE A 10 -15.20 -2.28 -3.90
C ILE A 10 -13.99 -1.41 -3.52
N ALA A 11 -13.99 -0.14 -3.94
CA ALA A 11 -12.90 0.81 -3.72
C ALA A 11 -13.31 2.07 -2.93
N ARG A 12 -14.43 2.02 -2.18
CA ARG A 12 -15.07 3.20 -1.56
C ARG A 12 -15.16 3.16 -0.02
N GLU A 13 -14.68 2.12 0.66
CA GLU A 13 -15.01 1.87 2.08
C GLU A 13 -13.82 1.32 2.89
N ALA A 14 -13.83 1.57 4.21
CA ALA A 14 -12.71 1.49 5.18
C ALA A 14 -11.61 2.56 4.92
N ALA A 15 -11.18 3.46 5.82
CA ALA A 15 -11.11 3.53 7.30
C ALA A 15 -10.14 2.49 7.90
N ALA A 16 -8.97 2.83 8.50
CA ALA A 16 -8.61 3.83 9.53
C ALA A 16 -9.01 3.44 10.97
N ALA A 17 -8.02 3.14 11.83
CA ALA A 17 -7.98 3.31 13.30
C ALA A 17 -6.71 2.70 13.96
N ALA A 18 -6.21 3.31 15.05
CA ALA A 18 -5.14 2.87 16.00
C ALA A 18 -3.70 2.68 15.43
N GLU A 19 -2.60 3.28 15.91
CA GLU A 19 -2.21 4.03 17.13
C GLU A 19 -1.96 3.22 18.43
N ASP A 20 -0.68 3.12 18.85
CA ASP A 20 -0.18 3.63 20.16
C ASP A 20 1.38 3.70 20.25
N SER A 21 1.89 4.85 20.73
CA SER A 21 3.13 5.13 21.51
C SER A 21 4.58 4.82 21.08
N HIS A 22 5.39 5.90 21.18
CA HIS A 22 6.85 6.03 21.49
C HIS A 22 7.89 5.57 20.43
N SER A 23 8.68 6.47 19.80
CA SER A 23 9.75 7.39 20.32
C SER A 23 11.14 6.72 20.24
N GLU A 24 12.23 7.31 19.70
CA GLU A 24 12.55 8.59 19.02
C GLU A 24 13.94 8.42 18.32
N ALA A 25 14.48 9.22 17.40
CA ALA A 25 14.13 10.46 16.65
C ALA A 25 14.95 10.42 15.29
N ALA A 26 15.31 11.45 14.51
CA ALA A 26 15.23 12.93 14.58
C ALA A 26 15.41 13.58 13.17
N ALA A 27 15.05 14.88 13.06
CA ALA A 27 15.59 15.94 12.18
C ALA A 27 15.88 15.69 10.68
N ASP A 28 15.02 16.25 9.81
CA ASP A 28 15.35 17.46 9.02
C ASP A 28 14.06 18.32 8.86
N GLU A 29 14.11 19.55 8.34
CA GLU A 29 13.06 20.58 8.59
C GLU A 29 11.98 20.81 7.50
N GLU A 30 10.76 21.12 7.96
CA GLU A 30 9.71 22.02 7.42
C GLU A 30 9.85 22.60 5.98
N PRO A 31 8.75 22.64 5.18
CA PRO A 31 7.61 23.50 5.56
C PRO A 31 6.18 23.01 5.25
N ALA A 32 5.25 23.34 6.14
CA ALA A 32 3.81 23.19 5.92
C ALA A 32 3.23 24.17 4.86
N LEU A 33 3.02 23.71 3.61
CA LEU A 33 2.27 24.44 2.57
C LEU A 33 1.29 23.54 1.76
N GLU A 34 0.03 23.98 1.71
CA GLU A 34 -1.00 23.70 0.68
C GLU A 34 -1.19 22.28 0.12
N GLN A 35 -1.81 21.37 0.90
CA GLN A 35 -2.65 20.23 0.44
C GLN A 35 -2.05 19.21 -0.57
N GLN A 36 -0.76 19.29 -0.91
CA GLN A 36 -0.10 18.32 -1.77
C GLN A 36 -0.02 16.94 -1.09
N PRO A 37 0.05 15.83 -1.85
CA PRO A 37 0.38 14.54 -1.25
C PRO A 37 1.79 14.65 -0.62
N PRO A 38 2.08 13.91 0.46
CA PRO A 38 3.43 13.86 1.01
C PRO A 38 4.41 13.36 -0.07
N PRO A 39 5.71 13.72 0.03
CA PRO A 39 6.70 13.23 -0.90
C PRO A 39 6.69 11.68 -0.94
N PRO A 40 6.72 11.07 -2.14
CA PRO A 40 6.73 9.62 -2.26
C PRO A 40 7.97 9.04 -1.57
N MET A 41 7.80 7.96 -0.78
CA MET A 41 8.95 7.21 -0.28
C MET A 41 9.84 6.76 -1.43
N THR A 42 11.14 6.98 -1.30
CA THR A 42 12.15 6.55 -2.29
C THR A 42 12.30 5.04 -2.31
N ALA A 43 12.89 4.51 -3.40
CA ALA A 43 13.15 3.07 -3.52
C ALA A 43 14.08 2.55 -2.41
N ASP A 44 15.03 3.37 -1.97
CA ASP A 44 16.03 3.00 -0.95
C ASP A 44 15.44 3.02 0.47
N GLU A 45 14.54 3.96 0.78
CA GLU A 45 13.76 3.95 2.03
C GLU A 45 12.79 2.76 2.07
N ILE A 46 12.16 2.42 0.94
CA ILE A 46 11.30 1.23 0.83
C ILE A 46 12.13 -0.05 1.01
N ALA A 47 13.31 -0.16 0.39
CA ALA A 47 14.22 -1.28 0.61
C ALA A 47 14.65 -1.39 2.08
N THR A 48 15.05 -0.27 2.69
CA THR A 48 15.43 -0.20 4.11
C THR A 48 14.28 -0.65 5.03
N ALA A 49 13.05 -0.24 4.77
CA ALA A 49 11.87 -0.67 5.52
C ALA A 49 11.57 -2.17 5.34
N LEU A 50 11.72 -2.71 4.13
CA LEU A 50 11.53 -4.13 3.85
C LEU A 50 12.57 -4.98 4.60
N ASP A 51 13.84 -4.60 4.56
CA ASP A 51 14.92 -5.31 5.27
C ASP A 51 14.77 -5.20 6.80
N ALA A 52 14.41 -4.03 7.33
CA ALA A 52 14.20 -3.80 8.76
C ALA A 52 13.00 -4.60 9.33
N GLU A 53 11.94 -4.78 8.54
CA GLU A 53 10.72 -5.48 8.97
C GLU A 53 10.67 -6.96 8.52
N GLY A 54 11.65 -7.43 7.75
CA GLY A 54 11.68 -8.78 7.19
C GLY A 54 10.57 -9.03 6.15
N LEU A 55 10.18 -7.99 5.41
CA LEU A 55 9.11 -7.97 4.42
C LEU A 55 9.66 -8.03 2.99
N MET A 56 8.78 -8.27 2.01
CA MET A 56 9.09 -8.33 0.58
C MET A 56 7.89 -7.81 -0.23
N LEU A 57 8.14 -7.10 -1.32
CA LEU A 57 7.07 -6.65 -2.23
C LEU A 57 6.52 -7.84 -3.01
N LEU A 58 5.26 -8.21 -2.75
CA LEU A 58 4.65 -9.36 -3.40
C LEU A 58 4.23 -9.05 -4.85
N PRO A 59 4.68 -9.82 -5.86
CA PRO A 59 4.21 -9.66 -7.23
C PRO A 59 2.75 -10.09 -7.37
N SER A 60 2.05 -9.48 -8.33
CA SER A 60 0.67 -9.80 -8.64
C SER A 60 0.60 -11.13 -9.41
N ARG A 61 -0.04 -12.14 -8.83
CA ARG A 61 -0.33 -13.43 -9.52
C ARG A 61 -1.32 -13.31 -10.70
N ARG A 62 -1.69 -12.09 -11.10
CA ARG A 62 -2.54 -11.80 -12.27
C ARG A 62 -1.66 -11.34 -13.43
N GLU A 63 -1.57 -12.18 -14.45
CA GLU A 63 -1.01 -11.81 -15.75
C GLU A 63 -1.66 -10.53 -16.27
N GLY A 64 -0.86 -9.57 -16.74
CA GLY A 64 -1.33 -8.26 -17.21
C GLY A 64 -1.76 -7.27 -16.11
N ALA A 65 -1.42 -7.48 -14.83
CA ALA A 65 -1.68 -6.50 -13.77
C ALA A 65 -0.89 -5.20 -13.97
N LYS A 66 -1.60 -4.09 -14.25
CA LYS A 66 -1.02 -2.75 -14.50
C LYS A 66 -0.03 -2.26 -13.42
N THR A 67 -0.20 -2.69 -12.18
CA THR A 67 0.54 -2.22 -11.00
C THR A 67 1.72 -3.12 -10.63
N GLY A 68 1.88 -4.29 -11.25
CA GLY A 68 2.93 -5.27 -10.94
C GLY A 68 2.75 -6.02 -9.60
N TYR A 69 2.19 -5.39 -8.56
CA TYR A 69 2.14 -5.92 -7.19
C TYR A 69 0.77 -6.48 -6.75
N LYS A 70 0.79 -7.35 -5.74
CA LYS A 70 -0.38 -7.87 -5.03
C LYS A 70 -0.95 -6.78 -4.11
N GLY A 71 -2.28 -6.69 -3.99
CA GLY A 71 -2.95 -5.71 -3.13
C GLY A 71 -2.97 -4.26 -3.66
N VAL A 72 -2.15 -3.91 -4.65
CA VAL A 72 -2.07 -2.56 -5.23
C VAL A 72 -2.94 -2.45 -6.48
N TYR A 73 -3.88 -1.50 -6.47
CA TYR A 73 -4.80 -1.24 -7.57
C TYR A 73 -4.62 0.20 -8.10
N PRO A 74 -4.72 0.43 -9.43
CA PRO A 74 -4.71 1.79 -9.97
C PRO A 74 -6.08 2.46 -9.76
N THR A 75 -6.06 3.73 -9.40
CA THR A 75 -7.25 4.58 -9.27
C THR A 75 -7.51 5.37 -10.57
N GLY A 76 -8.47 6.29 -10.55
CA GLY A 76 -8.60 7.37 -11.54
C GLY A 76 -8.11 8.74 -11.03
N ASP A 77 -7.54 8.79 -9.83
CA ASP A 77 -7.16 10.04 -9.16
C ASP A 77 -5.76 10.49 -9.59
N MET A 78 -5.63 11.70 -10.14
CA MET A 78 -4.33 12.21 -10.61
C MET A 78 -3.32 12.45 -9.47
N GLN A 79 -3.80 12.87 -8.29
CA GLN A 79 -2.97 13.12 -7.10
C GLN A 79 -2.61 11.81 -6.35
N TRP A 80 -3.43 10.77 -6.51
CA TRP A 80 -3.37 9.54 -5.72
C TRP A 80 -3.61 8.29 -6.61
N PRO A 81 -2.74 8.05 -7.62
CA PRO A 81 -2.96 7.07 -8.68
C PRO A 81 -3.03 5.60 -8.23
N TYR A 82 -2.65 5.28 -6.98
CA TYR A 82 -2.65 3.91 -6.47
C TYR A 82 -3.37 3.79 -5.13
N VAL A 83 -3.97 2.63 -4.88
CA VAL A 83 -4.64 2.29 -3.62
C VAL A 83 -4.24 0.89 -3.18
N ALA A 84 -3.82 0.75 -1.92
CA ALA A 84 -3.51 -0.53 -1.31
C ALA A 84 -4.77 -1.10 -0.64
N GLN A 85 -5.11 -2.36 -0.91
CA GLN A 85 -6.27 -3.03 -0.32
C GLN A 85 -5.93 -4.46 0.14
N LEU A 86 -6.39 -4.81 1.33
CA LEU A 86 -6.38 -6.17 1.86
C LEU A 86 -7.79 -6.76 1.82
N ARG A 87 -7.91 -8.04 1.46
CA ARG A 87 -9.18 -8.78 1.59
C ARG A 87 -9.12 -9.71 2.79
N ARG A 88 -9.95 -9.45 3.79
CA ARG A 88 -10.01 -10.16 5.08
C ARG A 88 -11.46 -10.41 5.47
N ASP A 89 -11.77 -11.61 5.97
CA ASP A 89 -13.11 -12.03 6.40
C ASP A 89 -14.21 -11.75 5.34
N GLY A 90 -13.86 -11.98 4.07
CA GLY A 90 -14.70 -11.75 2.88
C GLY A 90 -14.77 -10.30 2.39
N ARG A 91 -14.49 -9.33 3.27
CA ARG A 91 -14.53 -7.87 3.04
C ARG A 91 -13.21 -7.36 2.43
N ASN A 92 -13.27 -6.24 1.71
CA ASN A 92 -12.07 -5.46 1.39
C ASN A 92 -11.87 -4.39 2.47
N ILE A 93 -10.61 -4.12 2.81
CA ILE A 93 -10.15 -3.06 3.70
C ILE A 93 -9.17 -2.23 2.85
N VAL A 94 -9.48 -0.95 2.62
CA VAL A 94 -8.52 -0.03 2.01
C VAL A 94 -7.51 0.39 3.09
N LEU A 95 -6.23 0.21 2.80
CA LEU A 95 -5.12 0.50 3.73
C LEU A 95 -4.62 1.95 3.58
N GLY A 96 -4.76 2.52 2.38
CA GLY A 96 -4.36 3.88 2.06
C GLY A 96 -4.35 4.11 0.54
N LYS A 97 -4.30 5.38 0.14
CA LYS A 97 -3.97 5.79 -1.24
C LYS A 97 -2.55 6.34 -1.26
N PHE A 98 -1.86 6.14 -2.39
CA PHE A 98 -0.43 6.39 -2.54
C PHE A 98 -0.11 6.96 -3.92
N THR A 99 1.03 7.65 -4.00
CA THR A 99 1.56 8.24 -5.24
C THR A 99 2.39 7.22 -6.03
N THR A 100 2.97 6.21 -5.37
CA THR A 100 3.73 5.13 -6.02
C THR A 100 3.11 3.75 -5.82
N THR A 101 3.50 2.78 -6.66
CA THR A 101 3.10 1.38 -6.53
C THR A 101 3.90 0.62 -5.49
N ALA A 102 5.16 0.98 -5.26
CA ALA A 102 6.05 0.30 -4.33
C ALA A 102 5.70 0.61 -2.86
N GLU A 103 5.41 1.87 -2.55
CA GLU A 103 4.90 2.33 -1.26
C GLU A 103 3.58 1.63 -0.89
N ALA A 104 2.62 1.60 -1.83
CA ALA A 104 1.36 0.87 -1.67
C ALA A 104 1.57 -0.64 -1.43
N ALA A 105 2.60 -1.23 -2.07
CA ALA A 105 2.95 -2.64 -1.90
C ALA A 105 3.64 -2.91 -0.55
N LEU A 106 4.44 -1.96 -0.03
CA LEU A 106 4.99 -2.00 1.32
C LEU A 106 3.87 -1.94 2.37
N THR A 107 2.90 -1.01 2.24
CA THR A 107 1.73 -0.96 3.14
C THR A 107 0.92 -2.27 3.10
N TYR A 108 0.76 -2.86 1.91
CA TYR A 108 0.10 -4.15 1.77
C TYR A 108 0.89 -5.30 2.44
N ALA A 109 2.22 -5.32 2.30
CA ALA A 109 3.10 -6.29 2.96
C ALA A 109 3.03 -6.18 4.49
N ARG A 110 3.06 -4.96 5.04
CA ARG A 110 2.83 -4.68 6.47
C ARG A 110 1.49 -5.22 6.97
N ALA A 111 0.40 -4.99 6.21
CA ALA A 111 -0.96 -5.35 6.61
C ALA A 111 -1.25 -6.87 6.64
N ILE A 112 -0.46 -7.69 5.94
CA ILE A 112 -0.52 -9.16 6.02
C ILE A 112 0.57 -9.76 6.92
N GLY A 113 1.64 -9.01 7.18
CA GLY A 113 2.76 -9.40 8.03
C GLY A 113 3.74 -10.37 7.38
N PRO A 114 4.95 -10.53 7.98
CA PRO A 114 6.05 -11.26 7.36
C PRO A 114 5.76 -12.76 7.13
N ALA A 115 4.90 -13.37 7.93
CA ALA A 115 4.49 -14.76 7.75
C ALA A 115 3.67 -14.97 6.45
N GLU A 116 2.66 -14.13 6.19
CA GLU A 116 1.88 -14.21 4.94
C GLU A 116 2.66 -13.70 3.74
N VAL A 117 3.55 -12.70 3.91
CA VAL A 117 4.50 -12.30 2.87
C VAL A 117 5.35 -13.50 2.44
N LYS A 118 6.04 -14.14 3.38
CA LYS A 118 6.93 -15.28 3.10
C LYS A 118 6.16 -16.47 2.50
N ALA A 119 4.93 -16.73 2.95
CA ALA A 119 4.07 -17.77 2.40
C ALA A 119 3.46 -17.44 1.01
N ALA A 120 3.49 -16.18 0.58
CA ALA A 120 3.01 -15.73 -0.73
C ALA A 120 4.13 -15.35 -1.71
N ALA A 121 5.39 -15.37 -1.27
CA ALA A 121 6.60 -15.23 -2.09
C ALA A 121 7.24 -16.58 -2.46
N ALA A 122 6.73 -17.69 -1.89
CA ALA A 122 7.11 -19.08 -2.18
C ALA A 122 6.16 -19.73 -3.19
#